data_AF-A0A3C0JCE7-F1
#
_entry.id   AF-A0A3C0JCE7-F1
#
_cell.length_a   1.000
_cell.length_b   1.000
_cell.length_c   1.000
_cell.angle_alpha   90.00
_cell.angle_beta   90.00
_cell.angle_gamma   90.00
#
_symmetry.space_group_name_H-M   'P 1'
#
loop_
_entity.id
_entity.type
_entity.pdbx_description
1 polymer ?
#
loop_
_entity_poly.entity_id
_entity_poly.type
_entity_poly.pdbx_seq_one_letter_code
_entity_poly.pdbx_strand_id
1 'polypeptide(L)' 'MPDRLQIALLRASGCNPNLPETQALIAAWPIAELRGNPQAKRALWPQLRALRRAAGKGTEA' A
#
# COMPACT_ATOMS: atom_id res chain seq x y z
N MET A 1 10.74 1.54 -12.09
CA MET A 1 10.84 0.56 -10.99
C MET A 1 10.21 1.16 -9.74
N PRO A 2 9.44 0.40 -8.94
CA PRO A 2 8.86 0.90 -7.69
C PRO A 2 9.96 1.30 -6.70
N ASP A 3 9.73 2.35 -5.92
CA ASP A 3 10.67 2.81 -4.90
C ASP A 3 10.90 1.72 -3.84
N ARG A 4 12.11 1.64 -3.28
CA ARG A 4 12.41 0.67 -2.21
C ARG A 4 11.49 0.85 -0.99
N LEU A 5 11.07 2.08 -0.69
CA LEU A 5 10.10 2.38 0.36
C LEU A 5 8.73 1.79 0.04
N GLN A 6 8.28 1.90 -1.22
CA GLN A 6 7.01 1.32 -1.66
C GLN A 6 7.03 -0.20 -1.48
N ILE A 7 8.11 -0.86 -1.93
CA ILE A 7 8.28 -2.31 -1.80
C ILE A 7 8.30 -2.75 -0.33
N ALA A 8 8.97 -2.00 0.55
CA ALA A 8 9.01 -2.29 1.99
C ALA A 8 7.62 -2.15 2.64
N LEU A 9 6.88 -1.08 2.32
CA LEU A 9 5.52 -0.87 2.82
C LEU A 9 4.55 -1.96 2.36
N LEU A 10 4.65 -2.39 1.10
CA LEU A 10 3.82 -3.46 0.54
C LEU A 10 4.10 -4.81 1.19
N ARG A 11 5.37 -5.15 1.39
CA ARG A 11 5.74 -6.37 2.12
C ARG A 11 5.24 -6.36 3.55
N ALA A 12 5.39 -5.23 4.24
CA ALA A 12 4.92 -5.09 5.62
C ALA A 12 3.40 -5.06 5.76
N SER A 13 2.66 -4.59 4.74
CA SER A 13 1.19 -4.61 4.73
C SER A 13 0.60 -5.95 4.31
N GLY A 14 1.38 -6.80 3.65
CA GLY A 14 0.88 -8.03 3.03
C GLY A 14 -0.13 -7.77 1.91
N CYS A 15 -0.11 -6.58 1.30
CA CYS A 15 -0.96 -6.28 0.14
C CYS A 15 -0.37 -6.89 -1.13
N ASN A 16 -1.24 -7.44 -1.98
CA ASN A 16 -0.82 -7.99 -3.27
C ASN A 16 -0.60 -6.84 -4.28
N PRO A 17 0.64 -6.63 -4.76
CA PRO A 17 0.95 -5.55 -5.72
C PRO A 17 0.37 -5.80 -7.12
N ASN A 18 -0.11 -7.01 -7.41
CA ASN A 18 -0.72 -7.33 -8.71
C ASN A 18 -2.18 -6.87 -8.80
N LEU A 19 -2.79 -6.46 -7.68
CA LEU A 19 -4.15 -5.93 -7.69
C LEU A 19 -4.17 -4.49 -8.24
N PRO A 20 -5.08 -4.16 -9.17
CA PRO A 20 -5.21 -2.82 -9.73
C PRO A 20 -5.40 -1.74 -8.65
N GLU A 21 -6.18 -2.03 -7.61
CA GLU A 21 -6.43 -1.12 -6.48
C GLU A 21 -5.13 -0.82 -5.70
N THR A 22 -4.32 -1.84 -5.44
CA THR A 22 -3.03 -1.66 -4.78
C THR A 22 -2.08 -0.85 -5.66
N GLN A 23 -2.05 -1.10 -6.97
CA GLN A 23 -1.21 -0.34 -7.90
C GLN A 23 -1.60 1.14 -7.96
N ALA A 24 -2.90 1.44 -8.07
CA ALA A 24 -3.41 2.80 -8.03
C ALA A 24 -3.04 3.52 -6.73
N LEU A 25 -3.15 2.82 -5.59
CA LEU A 25 -2.74 3.36 -4.30
C LEU A 25 -1.23 3.65 -4.23
N ILE A 26 -0.38 2.72 -4.67
CA ILE A 26 1.08 2.89 -4.68
C ILE A 26 1.47 4.07 -5.56
N ALA A 27 0.83 4.22 -6.73
CA ALA A 27 1.08 5.32 -7.66
C ALA A 27 0.70 6.68 -7.07
N ALA A 28 -0.32 6.72 -6.21
CA ALA A 28 -0.77 7.93 -5.55
C ALA A 28 0.05 8.33 -4.31
N TRP A 29 1.04 7.53 -3.88
CA TRP A 29 1.80 7.82 -2.68
C TRP A 29 2.79 8.99 -2.85
N PRO A 30 2.76 10.01 -1.98
CA PRO A 30 3.74 11.08 -1.99
C PRO A 30 5.06 10.59 -1.36
N ILE A 31 5.90 9.89 -2.14
CA ILE A 31 7.14 9.25 -1.65
C ILE A 31 8.10 10.23 -0.98
N ALA A 32 8.18 11.47 -1.49
CA ALA A 32 9.01 12.53 -0.90
C ALA A 32 8.57 12.85 0.53
N GLU A 33 7.28 13.00 0.77
CA GLU A 33 6.72 13.27 2.09
C GLU A 33 6.86 12.05 3.00
N LEU A 34 6.61 10.85 2.48
CA LEU A 34 6.74 9.61 3.24
C LEU A 34 8.17 9.38 3.73
N ARG A 35 9.21 9.85 3.04
CA ARG A 35 10.59 9.69 3.55
C ARG A 35 10.85 10.52 4.80
N GLY A 36 10.35 11.75 4.86
CA GLY A 36 10.57 12.69 5.97
C GLY A 36 9.52 12.62 7.07
N ASN A 37 8.32 12.10 6.78
CA ASN A 37 7.18 12.15 7.70
C ASN A 37 6.77 10.74 8.20
N PRO A 38 7.14 10.36 9.44
CA PRO A 38 6.72 9.08 10.02
C PRO A 38 5.21 9.00 10.31
N GLN A 39 4.53 10.13 10.50
CA GLN A 39 3.07 10.17 10.69
C GLN A 39 2.35 9.86 9.38
N ALA A 40 2.84 10.39 8.24
CA ALA A 40 2.31 10.08 6.92
C ALA A 40 2.37 8.57 6.61
N LYS A 41 3.48 7.90 6.96
CA LYS A 41 3.56 6.43 6.86
C LYS A 41 2.49 5.73 7.72
N ARG A 42 2.28 6.21 8.95
CA ARG A 42 1.27 5.62 9.85
C ARG A 42 -0.15 5.82 9.35
N ALA A 43 -0.45 6.94 8.70
CA ALA A 43 -1.74 7.23 8.10
C ALA A 43 -2.10 6.28 6.95
N LEU A 44 -1.11 5.65 6.30
CA LEU A 44 -1.32 4.65 5.26
C LEU A 44 -1.71 3.27 5.82
N TRP A 45 -1.38 2.94 7.07
CA TRP A 45 -1.63 1.60 7.63
C TRP A 45 -3.11 1.21 7.73
N PRO A 46 -4.05 2.10 8.13
CA PRO A 46 -5.47 1.78 8.10
C PRO A 46 -5.98 1.48 6.68
N GLN A 47 -5.57 2.28 5.68
CA GLN A 47 -5.98 2.12 4.29
C GLN A 47 -5.47 0.79 3.71
N LEU A 48 -4.18 0.48 3.92
CA LEU A 48 -3.58 -0.79 3.53
C LEU A 48 -4.25 -2.00 4.18
N ARG A 49 -4.62 -1.90 5.47
CA ARG A 49 -5.34 -2.98 6.16
C ARG A 49 -6.76 -3.16 5.63
N ALA A 50 -7.45 -2.08 5.27
CA ALA A 50 -8.77 -2.15 4.65
C ALA A 50 -8.69 -2.84 3.28
N LEU A 51 -7.73 -2.45 2.45
CA LEU A 51 -7.47 -3.10 1.15
C LEU A 51 -7.13 -4.57 1.29
N ARG A 52 -6.29 -4.96 2.27
CA ARG A 52 -6.01 -6.38 2.53
C ARG A 52 -7.27 -7.17 2.88
N ARG A 53 -8.17 -6.59 3.69
CA ARG A 53 -9.44 -7.24 4.04
C ARG A 53 -10.37 -7.36 2.84
N ALA A 54 -10.41 -6.35 1.98
CA ALA A 54 -11.20 -6.37 0.75
C ALA A 54 -10.64 -7.38 -0.26
N ALA A 55 -9.32 -7.39 -0.47
CA ALA A 55 -8.63 -8.32 -1.34
C ALA A 55 -8.81 -9.78 -0.91
N GLY A 56 -8.85 -10.07 0.40
CA GLY A 56 -9.13 -11.40 0.92
C GLY A 56 -10.59 -11.86 0.72
N LYS A 57 -11.49 -10.95 0.35
CA LYS A 57 -12.89 -11.26 0.01
C LYS A 57 -13.17 -11.27 -1.49
N GLY A 58 -12.19 -10.90 -2.33
CA GLY A 58 -12.38 -10.65 -3.77
C GLY A 58 -12.02 -11.80 -4.71
N THR A 59 -11.76 -13.01 -4.19
CA THR A 59 -11.45 -14.20 -5.00
C THR A 59 -12.53 -15.26 -4.88
N GLU A 60 -13.80 -14.85 -5.01
CA GLU A 60 -14.91 -15.74 -5.31
C GLU A 60 -15.70 -15.09 -6.48
N ALA A 61 -15.27 -15.37 -7.70
CA ALA A 61 -16.02 -15.16 -8.95
C ALA A 61 -15.36 -16.01 -10.05
#